data_AF-A0A8K0KGF8-F1
#
_entry.id   AF-A0A8K0KGF8-F1
#
_cell.length_a   1.000
_cell.length_b   1.000
_cell.length_c   1.000
_cell.angle_alpha   90.00
_cell.angle_beta   90.00
_cell.angle_gamma   90.00
#
_symmetry.space_group_name_H-M   'P 1'
#
loop_
_entity.id
_entity.type
_entity.pdbx_description
1 polymer ?
#
loop_
_entity_poly.entity_id
_entity_poly.type
_entity_poly.pdbx_seq_one_letter_code
_entity_poly.pdbx_strand_id
1 'polypeptide(L)'
;MRGVWNVPYITACYLVNATIIRKEETRPSYIRNLLDADMAFCNNMRDKDIFMYVSNREDFGHLINADNFDTSHLHNELYQIFDNRWDFERRYIHENYSENFNPNNTIQQPCPDVYWFPVATPRYCKELIEEMENFGKWSDGSNSDERLDGGYENVPTRDIHMKQVGMEQHWLEFLRVIVRPLQELVFTGYYHDDPRIEGGYEQVPTRDIHMNQIGMDKHWDHFLMEIVRPLQQRVFIGYTQPPRALMNFVVRYKPDEQPSLRPHHDSSTYTINIALNRPKIDYEVR
;
A
#
# COMPACT_ATOMS: atom_id res chain seq x y z
N MET A 1 30.00 -0.04 -13.47
CA MET A 1 31.37 0.42 -13.16
C MET A 1 31.26 1.58 -12.18
N ARG A 2 31.97 1.52 -11.04
CA ARG A 2 32.00 2.60 -10.03
C ARG A 2 33.21 3.51 -10.29
N GLY A 3 33.10 4.81 -10.03
CA GLY A 3 34.15 5.78 -10.34
C GLY A 3 33.77 7.23 -10.04
N VAL A 4 34.64 8.14 -10.49
CA VAL A 4 34.42 9.59 -10.50
C VAL A 4 34.40 10.04 -11.95
N TRP A 5 33.34 10.76 -12.33
CA TRP A 5 33.03 11.06 -13.72
C TRP A 5 32.97 12.56 -13.91
N ASN A 6 33.74 13.10 -14.85
CA ASN A 6 33.57 14.47 -15.30
C ASN A 6 32.32 14.52 -16.19
N VAL A 7 31.32 15.30 -15.80
CA VAL A 7 30.01 15.35 -16.46
C VAL A 7 29.62 16.80 -16.78
N PRO A 8 28.82 17.01 -17.84
CA PRO A 8 28.43 18.36 -18.22
C PRO A 8 27.37 18.98 -17.31
N TYR A 9 26.67 18.20 -16.49
CA TYR A 9 25.54 18.67 -15.68
C TYR A 9 25.47 17.93 -14.33
N ILE A 10 25.24 18.67 -13.25
CA ILE A 10 25.00 18.19 -11.89
C ILE A 10 23.91 19.04 -11.23
N THR A 11 23.13 18.44 -10.33
CA THR A 11 22.06 19.12 -9.55
C THR A 11 21.87 18.42 -8.20
N ALA A 12 20.93 18.90 -7.38
CA ALA A 12 20.46 18.39 -6.09
C ALA A 12 21.49 18.47 -4.95
N CYS A 13 22.62 17.77 -5.04
CA CYS A 13 23.62 17.73 -3.97
C CYS A 13 25.02 17.72 -4.55
N TYR A 14 25.80 18.75 -4.23
CA TYR A 14 27.18 18.89 -4.69
C TYR A 14 28.02 19.68 -3.69
N LEU A 15 29.32 19.38 -3.66
CA LEU A 15 30.31 20.09 -2.86
C LEU A 15 31.18 20.95 -3.78
N VAL A 16 31.35 22.22 -3.42
CA VAL A 16 32.19 23.17 -4.15
C VAL A 16 33.38 23.57 -3.29
N ASN A 17 34.58 23.52 -3.85
CA ASN A 17 35.78 23.99 -3.15
C ASN A 17 35.64 25.50 -2.84
N ALA A 18 35.86 25.90 -1.58
CA ALA A 18 35.71 27.29 -1.16
C ALA A 18 36.59 28.28 -1.95
N THR A 19 37.73 27.83 -2.50
CA THR A 19 38.60 28.68 -3.33
C THR A 19 37.92 29.11 -4.64
N ILE A 20 37.06 28.26 -5.21
CA ILE A 20 36.25 28.56 -6.41
C ILE A 20 35.27 29.69 -6.11
N ILE A 21 34.64 29.65 -4.93
CA ILE A 21 33.64 30.64 -4.50
C ILE A 21 34.32 31.99 -4.17
N ARG A 22 35.53 31.96 -3.61
CA ARG A 22 36.21 33.17 -3.13
C ARG A 22 36.69 34.08 -4.27
N LYS A 23 37.14 33.54 -5.40
CA LYS A 23 37.61 34.34 -6.55
C LYS A 23 36.45 34.74 -7.44
N GLU A 24 36.38 36.01 -7.85
CA GLU A 24 35.29 36.54 -8.66
C GLU A 24 35.20 35.84 -10.03
N GLU A 25 36.33 35.67 -10.71
CA GLU A 25 36.42 34.94 -11.98
C GLU A 25 35.87 33.51 -11.92
N THR A 26 36.07 32.76 -10.82
CA THR A 26 35.62 31.36 -10.72
C THR A 26 34.30 31.18 -9.96
N ARG A 27 33.78 32.24 -9.33
CA ARG A 27 32.59 32.17 -8.48
C ARG A 27 31.38 31.64 -9.27
N PRO A 28 30.64 30.63 -8.76
CA PRO A 28 29.46 30.13 -9.45
C PRO A 28 28.38 31.21 -9.57
N SER A 29 27.64 31.20 -10.68
CA SER A 29 26.44 32.02 -10.88
C SER A 29 25.28 31.11 -11.29
N TYR A 30 24.10 31.36 -10.72
CA TYR A 30 22.86 30.64 -11.00
C TYR A 30 21.96 31.41 -11.98
N ILE A 31 22.47 32.47 -12.60
CA ILE A 31 21.72 33.32 -13.52
C ILE A 31 22.43 33.30 -14.87
N ARG A 32 21.67 32.97 -15.93
CA ARG A 32 22.11 33.08 -17.32
C ARG A 32 20.92 33.08 -18.27
N ASN A 33 20.69 34.19 -18.96
CA ASN A 33 19.60 34.34 -19.94
C ASN A 33 18.26 33.86 -19.39
N LEU A 34 17.62 32.89 -20.07
CA LEU A 34 16.35 32.26 -19.72
C LEU A 34 16.53 30.81 -19.24
N LEU A 35 17.74 30.40 -18.85
CA LEU A 35 17.98 29.06 -18.29
C LEU A 35 17.47 29.00 -16.85
N ASP A 36 17.02 27.82 -16.41
CA ASP A 36 16.80 27.57 -14.98
C ASP A 36 18.13 27.64 -14.22
N ALA A 37 18.03 27.72 -12.89
CA ALA A 37 19.17 27.94 -12.01
C ALA A 37 20.26 26.85 -12.13
N ASP A 38 19.88 25.59 -12.30
CA ASP A 38 20.82 24.47 -12.36
C ASP A 38 21.50 24.41 -13.73
N MET A 39 20.73 24.61 -14.80
CA MET A 39 21.29 24.76 -16.14
C MET A 39 22.23 25.97 -16.23
N ALA A 40 21.85 27.10 -15.64
CA ALA A 40 22.68 28.31 -15.58
C ALA A 40 23.97 28.06 -14.81
N PHE A 41 23.89 27.43 -13.63
CA PHE A 41 25.04 27.02 -12.84
C PHE A 41 26.00 26.14 -13.64
N CYS A 42 25.50 25.03 -14.20
CA CYS A 42 26.33 24.10 -14.95
C CYS A 42 26.96 24.76 -16.17
N ASN A 43 26.23 25.62 -16.87
CA ASN A 43 26.74 26.33 -18.04
C ASN A 43 27.83 27.33 -17.67
N ASN A 44 27.63 28.10 -16.60
CA ASN A 44 28.61 29.06 -16.11
C ASN A 44 29.91 28.39 -15.62
N MET A 45 29.81 27.19 -15.04
CA MET A 45 31.00 26.42 -14.63
C MET A 45 31.80 25.94 -15.85
N ARG A 46 31.13 25.46 -16.90
CA ARG A 46 31.79 25.03 -18.14
C ARG A 46 32.48 26.16 -18.88
N ASP A 47 31.87 27.35 -18.96
CA ASP A 47 32.49 28.53 -19.58
C ASP A 47 33.75 29.01 -18.85
N LYS A 48 33.90 28.65 -17.57
CA LYS A 48 35.06 28.95 -16.74
C LYS A 48 36.08 27.82 -16.71
N ASP A 49 35.91 26.80 -17.57
CA ASP A 49 36.72 25.57 -17.61
C ASP A 49 36.80 24.84 -16.26
N ILE A 50 35.74 24.93 -15.44
CA ILE A 50 35.66 24.25 -14.15
C ILE A 50 34.90 22.93 -14.33
N PHE A 51 35.60 21.82 -14.13
CA PHE A 51 35.00 20.49 -14.20
C PHE A 51 34.03 20.22 -13.06
N MET A 52 32.94 19.54 -13.41
CA MET A 52 31.91 19.07 -12.50
C MET A 52 31.99 17.56 -12.43
N TYR A 53 32.08 17.03 -11.21
CA TYR A 53 32.30 15.60 -11.00
C TYR A 53 31.14 14.94 -10.28
N VAL A 54 30.73 13.77 -10.76
CA VAL A 54 29.79 12.87 -10.06
C VAL A 54 30.54 11.64 -9.59
N SER A 55 30.34 11.24 -8.33
CA SER A 55 30.90 10.02 -7.77
C SER A 55 29.77 9.01 -7.57
N ASN A 56 29.93 7.80 -8.12
CA ASN A 56 29.10 6.64 -7.81
C ASN A 56 29.92 5.52 -7.14
N ARG A 57 30.99 5.92 -6.43
CA ARG A 57 31.86 4.99 -5.67
C ARG A 57 31.16 4.37 -4.46
N GLU A 58 30.22 5.11 -3.88
CA GLU A 58 29.37 4.67 -2.78
C GLU A 58 27.91 4.98 -3.11
N ASP A 59 27.01 4.30 -2.42
CA ASP A 59 25.58 4.57 -2.46
C ASP A 59 25.29 5.72 -1.47
N PHE A 60 25.26 6.95 -1.98
CA PHE A 60 25.13 8.15 -1.14
C PHE A 60 23.69 8.42 -0.66
N GLY A 61 22.70 7.91 -1.39
CA GLY A 61 21.28 8.13 -1.13
C GLY A 61 20.47 8.03 -2.41
N HIS A 62 19.26 8.55 -2.36
CA HIS A 62 18.32 8.60 -3.48
C HIS A 62 17.68 9.99 -3.58
N LEU A 63 16.99 10.25 -4.70
CA LEU A 63 16.18 11.45 -4.89
C LEU A 63 14.72 11.09 -4.64
N ILE A 64 13.98 12.02 -4.04
CA ILE A 64 12.53 11.94 -3.90
C ILE A 64 11.85 12.54 -5.12
N ASN A 65 10.68 12.01 -5.47
CA ASN A 65 9.79 12.61 -6.46
C ASN A 65 8.92 13.67 -5.77
N ALA A 66 9.05 14.93 -6.19
CA ALA A 66 8.30 16.06 -5.64
C ALA A 66 7.27 16.64 -6.61
N ASP A 67 7.18 16.14 -7.84
CA ASP A 67 6.46 16.80 -8.94
C ASP A 67 4.95 16.97 -8.66
N ASN A 68 4.34 16.02 -7.95
CA ASN A 68 2.92 15.99 -7.62
C ASN A 68 2.66 15.80 -6.12
N PHE A 69 3.58 16.24 -5.26
CA PHE A 69 3.43 16.05 -3.81
C PHE A 69 2.26 16.90 -3.28
N ASP A 70 1.16 16.25 -2.92
CA ASP A 70 0.01 16.93 -2.30
C ASP A 70 0.33 17.34 -0.86
N THR A 71 0.03 18.59 -0.51
CA THR A 71 0.26 19.16 0.82
C THR A 71 -1.03 19.48 1.58
N SER A 72 -2.18 19.00 1.09
CA SER A 72 -3.50 19.33 1.64
C SER A 72 -3.95 18.44 2.81
N HIS A 73 -3.29 17.30 3.02
CA HIS A 73 -3.58 16.35 4.10
C HIS A 73 -2.89 16.74 5.40
N LEU A 74 -3.38 16.23 6.54
CA LEU A 74 -2.71 16.46 7.83
C LEU A 74 -1.35 15.72 7.85
N HIS A 75 -1.32 14.50 7.30
CA HIS A 75 -0.11 13.71 7.12
C HIS A 75 0.09 13.31 5.66
N ASN A 76 0.68 14.21 4.87
CA ASN A 76 0.88 14.05 3.42
C ASN A 76 1.67 12.78 3.06
N GLU A 77 2.64 12.37 3.88
CA GLU A 77 3.46 11.20 3.60
C GLU A 77 2.68 9.88 3.63
N LEU A 78 1.49 9.80 4.27
CA LEU A 78 0.61 8.63 4.20
C LEU A 78 0.16 8.33 2.76
N TYR A 79 0.15 9.34 1.89
CA TYR A 79 -0.30 9.25 0.50
C TYR A 79 0.86 9.05 -0.48
N GLN A 80 2.05 8.65 -0.01
CA GLN A 80 3.27 8.61 -0.83
C GLN A 80 3.70 7.19 -1.24
N ILE A 81 2.84 6.18 -1.08
CA ILE A 81 3.16 4.78 -1.45
C ILE A 81 3.45 4.59 -2.94
N PHE A 82 2.91 5.47 -3.81
CA PHE A 82 3.16 5.43 -5.25
C PHE A 82 4.41 6.20 -5.67
N ASP A 83 4.53 7.46 -5.26
CA ASP A 83 5.59 8.35 -5.75
C ASP A 83 6.93 8.14 -5.04
N ASN A 84 6.90 7.82 -3.75
CA ASN A 84 8.09 7.71 -2.90
C ASN A 84 8.04 6.44 -2.04
N ARG A 85 7.77 5.30 -2.69
CA ARG A 85 7.54 4.00 -2.03
C ARG A 85 8.65 3.60 -1.06
N TRP A 86 9.91 3.83 -1.40
CA TRP A 86 11.04 3.46 -0.54
C TRP A 86 11.01 4.23 0.80
N ASP A 87 10.74 5.54 0.76
CA ASP A 87 10.60 6.37 1.94
C ASP A 87 9.33 6.03 2.73
N PHE A 88 8.23 5.75 2.03
CA PHE A 88 6.98 5.28 2.61
C PHE A 88 7.21 3.99 3.42
N GLU A 89 7.82 2.97 2.81
CA GLU A 89 8.06 1.68 3.47
C GLU A 89 8.96 1.85 4.69
N ARG A 90 10.06 2.60 4.55
CA ARG A 90 10.98 2.86 5.66
C ARG A 90 10.32 3.62 6.82
N ARG A 91 9.32 4.45 6.55
CA ARG A 91 8.62 5.25 7.56
C ARG A 91 7.47 4.48 8.23
N TYR A 92 6.74 3.68 7.45
CA TYR A 92 5.43 3.18 7.84
C TYR A 92 5.31 1.67 7.94
N ILE A 93 6.22 0.91 7.35
CA ILE A 93 6.22 -0.55 7.47
C ILE A 93 7.09 -0.95 8.65
N HIS A 94 6.58 -1.90 9.44
CA HIS A 94 7.22 -2.36 10.66
C HIS A 94 8.64 -2.88 10.37
N GLU A 95 9.60 -2.56 11.23
CA GLU A 95 11.02 -2.95 11.05
C GLU A 95 11.21 -4.47 10.86
N ASN A 96 10.43 -5.27 11.59
CA ASN A 96 10.42 -6.73 11.49
C ASN A 96 9.47 -7.28 10.40
N TYR A 97 8.91 -6.45 9.51
CA TYR A 97 8.01 -6.95 8.46
C TYR A 97 8.69 -7.98 7.56
N SER A 98 9.95 -7.75 7.18
CA SER A 98 10.72 -8.68 6.34
C SER A 98 11.01 -10.00 7.04
N GLU A 99 11.09 -10.02 8.37
CA GLU A 99 11.31 -11.24 9.17
C GLU A 99 10.10 -12.19 9.13
N ASN A 100 8.93 -11.74 8.67
CA ASN A 100 7.80 -12.62 8.42
C ASN A 100 8.13 -13.68 7.35
N PHE A 101 8.98 -13.35 6.39
CA PHE A 101 9.36 -14.24 5.28
C PHE A 101 10.62 -15.07 5.57
N ASN A 102 11.19 -14.93 6.77
CA ASN A 102 12.35 -15.71 7.18
C ASN A 102 11.91 -17.17 7.44
N PRO A 103 12.45 -18.17 6.72
CA PRO A 103 12.02 -19.57 6.88
C PRO A 103 12.33 -20.15 8.27
N ASN A 104 13.19 -19.50 9.05
CA ASN A 104 13.49 -19.90 10.42
C ASN A 104 12.53 -19.28 11.46
N ASN A 105 11.71 -18.32 11.06
CA ASN A 105 10.75 -17.66 11.95
C ASN A 105 9.44 -18.45 11.97
N THR A 106 8.85 -18.62 13.16
CA THR A 106 7.55 -19.28 13.30
C THR A 106 6.46 -18.21 13.32
N ILE A 107 5.58 -18.26 12.33
CA ILE A 107 4.45 -17.33 12.22
C ILE A 107 3.48 -17.57 13.38
N GLN A 108 3.05 -16.50 14.04
CA GLN A 108 2.10 -16.60 15.14
C GLN A 108 0.71 -16.93 14.60
N GLN A 109 0.07 -17.94 15.21
CA GLN A 109 -1.28 -18.37 14.87
C GLN A 109 -2.11 -18.48 16.17
N PRO A 110 -2.58 -17.36 16.74
CA PRO A 110 -3.30 -17.34 18.02
C PRO A 110 -4.58 -18.21 18.02
N CYS A 111 -5.24 -18.38 16.87
CA CYS A 111 -6.38 -19.26 16.68
C CYS A 111 -6.22 -20.05 15.36
N PRO A 112 -6.89 -21.21 15.18
CA PRO A 112 -6.87 -21.94 13.92
C PRO A 112 -7.19 -21.01 12.74
N ASP A 113 -6.32 -21.02 11.73
CA ASP A 113 -6.39 -20.19 10.51
C ASP A 113 -6.45 -18.66 10.75
N VAL A 114 -6.05 -18.20 11.93
CA VAL A 114 -5.87 -16.78 12.26
C VAL A 114 -4.39 -16.51 12.48
N TYR A 115 -3.77 -15.81 11.54
CA TYR A 115 -2.34 -15.48 11.57
C TYR A 115 -2.10 -14.05 12.05
N TRP A 116 -0.99 -13.84 12.75
CA TRP A 116 -0.65 -12.54 13.33
C TRP A 116 0.75 -12.10 12.93
N PHE A 117 0.84 -10.90 12.34
CA PHE A 117 2.08 -10.35 11.80
C PHE A 117 2.31 -8.92 12.29
N PRO A 118 3.57 -8.52 12.54
CA PRO A 118 3.94 -7.11 12.53
C PRO A 118 3.86 -6.56 11.11
N VAL A 119 3.09 -5.47 10.91
CA VAL A 119 2.87 -4.87 9.58
C VAL A 119 3.24 -3.39 9.55
N ALA A 120 2.65 -2.58 10.43
CA ALA A 120 2.82 -1.13 10.40
C ALA A 120 3.63 -0.61 11.59
N THR A 121 4.32 0.53 11.42
CA THR A 121 5.01 1.21 12.53
C THR A 121 4.01 1.91 13.45
N PRO A 122 4.37 2.18 14.72
CA PRO A 122 3.55 3.02 15.61
C PRO A 122 3.28 4.41 15.02
N ARG A 123 4.20 4.92 14.20
CA ARG A 123 4.05 6.19 13.50
C ARG A 123 2.91 6.13 12.46
N TYR A 124 2.88 5.08 11.63
CA TYR A 124 1.79 4.88 10.68
C TYR A 124 0.44 4.86 11.39
N CYS A 125 0.33 4.08 12.47
CA CYS A 125 -0.92 3.95 13.20
C CYS A 125 -1.37 5.27 13.83
N LYS A 126 -0.43 6.02 14.43
CA LYS A 126 -0.71 7.34 15.00
C LYS A 126 -1.19 8.33 13.94
N GLU A 127 -0.44 8.49 12.85
CA GLU A 127 -0.77 9.46 11.80
C GLU A 127 -2.08 9.10 11.09
N LEU A 128 -2.38 7.80 10.91
CA LEU A 128 -3.66 7.35 10.38
C LEU A 128 -4.83 7.69 11.32
N ILE A 129 -4.68 7.50 12.64
CA ILE A 129 -5.69 7.93 13.62
C ILE A 129 -5.90 9.45 13.55
N GLU A 130 -4.81 10.22 13.51
CA GLU A 130 -4.86 11.69 13.46
C GLU A 130 -5.57 12.18 12.17
N GLU A 131 -5.32 11.56 11.01
CA GLU A 131 -6.01 11.87 9.75
C GLU A 131 -7.52 11.58 9.83
N MET A 132 -7.92 10.44 10.42
CA MET A 132 -9.33 10.06 10.59
C MET A 132 -10.06 10.98 11.56
N GLU A 133 -9.44 11.33 12.69
CA GLU A 133 -10.03 12.26 13.65
C GLU A 133 -10.08 13.70 13.11
N ASN A 134 -9.12 14.11 12.27
CA ASN A 134 -9.15 15.39 11.57
C ASN A 134 -10.30 15.46 10.55
N PHE A 135 -10.60 14.36 9.86
CA PHE A 135 -11.80 14.29 9.01
C PHE A 135 -13.08 14.38 9.84
N GLY A 136 -13.13 13.70 11.00
CA GLY A 136 -14.10 13.90 12.08
C GLY A 136 -15.53 13.46 11.81
N LYS A 137 -15.88 13.11 10.57
CA LYS A 137 -17.23 12.68 10.16
C LYS A 137 -17.40 11.17 10.29
N TRP A 138 -17.29 10.64 11.51
CA TRP A 138 -17.56 9.23 11.83
C TRP A 138 -19.04 8.86 11.58
N SER A 139 -19.34 7.62 11.17
CA SER A 139 -20.73 7.13 11.15
C SER A 139 -21.34 7.20 12.55
N ASP A 140 -22.66 7.20 12.58
CA ASP A 140 -23.43 7.15 13.82
C ASP A 140 -23.56 5.72 14.40
N GLY A 141 -23.08 4.70 13.68
CA GLY A 141 -23.18 3.29 14.05
C GLY A 141 -24.59 2.72 13.85
N SER A 142 -25.42 3.36 13.02
CA SER A 142 -26.73 2.84 12.61
C SER A 142 -26.63 2.03 11.32
N ASN A 143 -27.61 1.15 11.07
CA ASN A 143 -27.64 0.36 9.82
C ASN A 143 -27.89 1.23 8.58
N SER A 144 -28.14 2.54 8.71
CA SER A 144 -28.42 3.43 7.59
C SER A 144 -27.32 4.46 7.50
N ASP A 145 -26.47 4.33 6.48
CA ASP A 145 -25.36 5.26 6.26
C ASP A 145 -25.42 5.86 4.86
N GLU A 146 -25.93 7.10 4.78
CA GLU A 146 -26.08 7.86 3.53
C GLU A 146 -24.74 8.12 2.81
N ARG A 147 -23.60 7.89 3.49
CA ARG A 147 -22.25 8.05 2.94
C ARG A 147 -21.84 6.83 2.10
N LEU A 148 -22.56 5.71 2.22
CA LEU A 148 -22.30 4.47 1.50
C LEU A 148 -23.14 4.36 0.22
N ASP A 149 -22.58 3.72 -0.79
CA ASP A 149 -23.31 3.41 -2.03
C ASP A 149 -24.34 2.30 -1.75
N GLY A 150 -25.61 2.69 -1.63
CA GLY A 150 -26.72 1.80 -1.24
C GLY A 150 -27.30 2.06 0.16
N GLY A 151 -26.66 2.89 0.99
CA GLY A 151 -27.26 3.45 2.20
C GLY A 151 -27.50 2.51 3.38
N TYR A 152 -27.14 1.22 3.30
CA TYR A 152 -27.45 0.23 4.33
C TYR A 152 -26.24 -0.65 4.70
N GLU A 153 -25.97 -0.76 6.00
CA GLU A 153 -24.92 -1.59 6.57
C GLU A 153 -25.52 -2.69 7.46
N ASN A 154 -25.26 -3.96 7.11
CA ASN A 154 -25.81 -5.11 7.84
C ASN A 154 -25.27 -5.21 9.28
N VAL A 155 -24.05 -4.73 9.53
CA VAL A 155 -23.37 -4.80 10.82
C VAL A 155 -22.69 -3.45 11.05
N PRO A 156 -23.42 -2.46 11.62
CA PRO A 156 -22.96 -1.10 11.57
C PRO A 156 -21.81 -0.85 12.53
N THR A 157 -20.84 -0.09 12.06
CA THR A 157 -19.72 0.38 12.87
C THR A 157 -19.65 1.91 12.89
N ARG A 158 -18.98 2.47 13.91
CA ARG A 158 -18.54 3.86 13.88
C ARG A 158 -17.21 3.93 13.15
N ASP A 159 -17.26 4.34 11.91
CA ASP A 159 -16.16 4.21 10.97
C ASP A 159 -16.05 5.39 9.99
N ILE A 160 -14.90 5.41 9.35
CA ILE A 160 -14.59 6.24 8.20
C ILE A 160 -13.98 5.32 7.14
N HIS A 161 -14.58 5.30 5.95
CA HIS A 161 -14.09 4.59 4.79
C HIS A 161 -12.90 5.32 4.17
N MET A 162 -11.90 4.58 3.68
CA MET A 162 -10.70 5.14 3.04
C MET A 162 -11.05 6.05 1.84
N LYS A 163 -12.14 5.76 1.14
CA LYS A 163 -12.66 6.59 0.05
C LYS A 163 -13.05 8.00 0.50
N GLN A 164 -13.59 8.14 1.71
CA GLN A 164 -14.04 9.43 2.25
C GLN A 164 -12.89 10.38 2.56
N VAL A 165 -11.69 9.84 2.80
CA VAL A 165 -10.46 10.59 3.04
C VAL A 165 -9.49 10.57 1.84
N GLY A 166 -9.93 10.08 0.68
CA GLY A 166 -9.08 10.01 -0.53
C GLY A 166 -7.96 8.97 -0.49
N MET A 167 -7.94 8.08 0.51
CA MET A 167 -6.87 7.08 0.71
C MET A 167 -7.18 5.73 0.04
N GLU A 168 -8.33 5.56 -0.63
CA GLU A 168 -8.73 4.26 -1.22
C GLU A 168 -7.65 3.64 -2.11
N GLN A 169 -7.12 4.38 -3.09
CA GLN A 169 -6.10 3.86 -4.02
C GLN A 169 -4.78 3.54 -3.31
N HIS A 170 -4.36 4.39 -2.36
CA HIS A 170 -3.16 4.19 -1.55
C HIS A 170 -3.28 2.94 -0.67
N TRP A 171 -4.46 2.73 -0.08
CA TRP A 171 -4.75 1.55 0.71
C TRP A 171 -4.79 0.28 -0.14
N LEU A 172 -5.42 0.31 -1.31
CA LEU A 172 -5.42 -0.84 -2.23
C LEU A 172 -4.01 -1.21 -2.67
N GLU A 173 -3.14 -0.22 -2.90
CA GLU A 173 -1.73 -0.48 -3.17
C GLU A 173 -1.01 -1.10 -1.96
N PHE A 174 -1.27 -0.60 -0.75
CA PHE A 174 -0.76 -1.20 0.49
C PHE A 174 -1.19 -2.68 0.61
N LEU A 175 -2.45 -2.99 0.34
CA LEU A 175 -2.93 -4.38 0.32
C LEU A 175 -2.18 -5.22 -0.72
N ARG A 176 -1.99 -4.69 -1.93
CA ARG A 176 -1.33 -5.39 -3.04
C ARG A 176 0.14 -5.68 -2.76
N VAL A 177 0.86 -4.75 -2.14
CA VAL A 177 2.33 -4.82 -2.07
C VAL A 177 2.86 -5.20 -0.70
N ILE A 178 2.07 -5.03 0.36
CA ILE A 178 2.43 -5.37 1.75
C ILE A 178 1.61 -6.56 2.24
N VAL A 179 0.30 -6.59 2.03
CA VAL A 179 -0.51 -7.64 2.67
C VAL A 179 -0.59 -8.92 1.84
N ARG A 180 -0.74 -8.82 0.52
CA ARG A 180 -0.79 -9.98 -0.38
C ARG A 180 0.40 -10.94 -0.19
N PRO A 181 1.67 -10.48 -0.09
CA PRO A 181 2.78 -11.38 0.19
C PRO A 181 2.64 -12.17 1.49
N LEU A 182 2.13 -11.55 2.56
CA LEU A 182 1.86 -12.24 3.83
C LEU A 182 0.73 -13.27 3.70
N GLN A 183 -0.32 -12.96 2.93
CA GLN A 183 -1.41 -13.88 2.67
C GLN A 183 -0.93 -15.11 1.88
N GLU A 184 -0.15 -14.91 0.82
CA GLU A 184 0.40 -15.99 -0.01
C GLU A 184 1.38 -16.87 0.77
N LEU A 185 2.03 -16.30 1.81
CA LEU A 185 2.93 -17.04 2.70
C LEU A 185 2.20 -18.08 3.57
N VAL A 186 1.06 -17.73 4.16
CA VAL A 186 0.35 -18.62 5.11
C VAL A 186 -0.77 -19.44 4.49
N PHE A 187 -1.30 -18.99 3.36
CA PHE A 187 -2.25 -19.76 2.56
C PHE A 187 -1.56 -20.28 1.30
N THR A 188 -0.54 -21.13 1.49
CA THR A 188 0.19 -21.75 0.38
C THR A 188 -0.76 -22.55 -0.51
N GLY A 189 -0.72 -22.31 -1.82
CA GLY A 189 -1.67 -22.91 -2.75
C GLY A 189 -2.88 -22.03 -3.05
N TYR A 190 -3.11 -20.95 -2.29
CA TYR A 190 -4.07 -19.90 -2.64
C TYR A 190 -3.45 -18.98 -3.68
N TYR A 191 -3.22 -19.54 -4.87
CA TYR A 191 -2.72 -18.82 -6.03
C TYR A 191 -3.89 -18.57 -6.95
N HIS A 192 -4.19 -17.31 -7.19
CA HIS A 192 -5.17 -16.95 -8.20
C HIS A 192 -4.67 -17.25 -9.61
N ASP A 193 -3.36 -17.44 -9.82
CA ASP A 193 -2.77 -17.72 -11.13
C ASP A 193 -2.37 -19.22 -11.27
N ASP A 194 -3.03 -19.98 -12.17
CA ASP A 194 -2.73 -21.38 -12.51
C ASP A 194 -2.35 -21.56 -14.00
N PRO A 195 -1.08 -21.85 -14.34
CA PRO A 195 -0.61 -22.00 -15.72
C PRO A 195 -1.14 -23.24 -16.45
N ARG A 196 -1.86 -24.15 -15.77
CA ARG A 196 -2.47 -25.35 -16.36
C ARG A 196 -3.80 -25.07 -17.07
N ILE A 197 -4.33 -23.86 -16.93
CA ILE A 197 -5.64 -23.43 -17.46
C ILE A 197 -5.42 -22.33 -18.52
N GLU A 198 -6.17 -22.36 -19.61
CA GLU A 198 -6.12 -21.32 -20.64
C GLU A 198 -6.61 -19.98 -20.06
N GLY A 199 -5.73 -18.98 -19.99
CA GLY A 199 -5.99 -17.71 -19.31
C GLY A 199 -5.36 -17.60 -17.92
N GLY A 200 -4.83 -18.70 -17.38
CA GLY A 200 -3.88 -18.67 -16.27
C GLY A 200 -4.45 -18.34 -14.90
N TYR A 201 -5.77 -18.31 -14.69
CA TYR A 201 -6.38 -17.83 -13.43
C TYR A 201 -7.48 -18.77 -12.90
N GLU A 202 -7.43 -19.10 -11.60
CA GLU A 202 -8.43 -19.93 -10.89
C GLU A 202 -9.16 -19.10 -9.82
N GLN A 203 -10.48 -19.01 -9.93
CA GLN A 203 -11.32 -18.19 -9.03
C GLN A 203 -11.38 -18.73 -7.60
N VAL A 204 -11.22 -20.05 -7.43
CA VAL A 204 -11.20 -20.75 -6.14
C VAL A 204 -10.14 -21.84 -6.20
N PRO A 205 -8.88 -21.54 -5.84
CA PRO A 205 -7.79 -22.48 -6.03
C PRO A 205 -7.82 -23.65 -5.05
N THR A 206 -7.81 -24.87 -5.58
CA THR A 206 -7.84 -26.14 -4.83
C THR A 206 -6.83 -27.15 -5.41
N ARG A 207 -6.41 -28.17 -4.64
CA ARG A 207 -5.56 -29.28 -5.16
C ARG A 207 -6.43 -30.34 -5.84
N ASP A 208 -7.00 -29.98 -6.98
CA ASP A 208 -7.98 -30.83 -7.67
C ASP A 208 -7.49 -31.34 -9.03
N ILE A 209 -8.19 -32.37 -9.54
CA ILE A 209 -8.06 -32.85 -10.91
C ILE A 209 -9.19 -32.20 -11.72
N HIS A 210 -8.84 -31.38 -12.72
CA HIS A 210 -9.85 -30.80 -13.60
C HIS A 210 -10.50 -31.89 -14.46
N MET A 211 -11.79 -31.75 -14.72
CA MET A 211 -12.57 -32.74 -15.49
C MET A 211 -12.03 -32.94 -16.91
N ASN A 212 -11.39 -31.93 -17.50
CA ASN A 212 -10.70 -32.05 -18.80
C ASN A 212 -9.47 -32.98 -18.73
N GLN A 213 -8.76 -33.05 -17.60
CA GLN A 213 -7.61 -33.92 -17.39
C GLN A 213 -8.00 -35.40 -17.32
N ILE A 214 -9.28 -35.70 -17.10
CA ILE A 214 -9.83 -37.08 -17.06
C ILE A 214 -10.89 -37.33 -18.16
N GLY A 215 -11.04 -36.43 -19.14
CA GLY A 215 -11.98 -36.58 -20.25
C GLY A 215 -13.47 -36.52 -19.86
N MET A 216 -13.79 -35.94 -18.69
CA MET A 216 -15.15 -35.79 -18.18
C MET A 216 -15.73 -34.38 -18.37
N ASP A 217 -14.95 -33.45 -18.93
CA ASP A 217 -15.31 -32.06 -19.22
C ASP A 217 -16.72 -31.93 -19.81
N LYS A 218 -17.03 -32.68 -20.88
CA LYS A 218 -18.35 -32.59 -21.54
C LYS A 218 -19.53 -33.06 -20.68
N HIS A 219 -19.30 -34.03 -19.81
CA HIS A 219 -20.35 -34.56 -18.92
C HIS A 219 -20.56 -33.61 -17.74
N TRP A 220 -19.47 -33.03 -17.24
CA TRP A 220 -19.51 -32.03 -16.18
C TRP A 220 -20.16 -30.73 -16.64
N ASP A 221 -19.85 -30.26 -17.85
CA ASP A 221 -20.49 -29.09 -18.45
C ASP A 221 -22.00 -29.27 -18.60
N HIS A 222 -22.46 -30.45 -19.00
CA HIS A 222 -23.88 -30.76 -19.09
C HIS A 222 -24.56 -30.72 -17.71
N PHE A 223 -23.93 -31.29 -16.68
CA PHE A 223 -24.42 -31.24 -15.30
C PHE A 223 -24.47 -29.80 -14.76
N LEU A 224 -23.43 -29.00 -15.00
CA LEU A 224 -23.38 -27.60 -14.61
C LEU A 224 -24.46 -26.77 -15.31
N MET A 225 -24.70 -27.00 -16.59
CA MET A 225 -25.68 -26.25 -17.40
C MET A 225 -27.13 -26.59 -17.05
N GLU A 226 -27.47 -27.86 -16.86
CA GLU A 226 -28.86 -28.30 -16.69
C GLU A 226 -29.32 -28.28 -15.22
N ILE A 227 -28.40 -28.45 -14.27
CA ILE A 227 -28.75 -28.61 -12.85
C ILE A 227 -28.24 -27.44 -12.00
N VAL A 228 -26.98 -27.06 -12.14
CA VAL A 228 -26.36 -26.06 -11.26
C VAL A 228 -26.70 -24.63 -11.70
N ARG A 229 -26.65 -24.33 -13.00
CA ARG A 229 -26.93 -23.00 -13.56
C ARG A 229 -28.33 -22.47 -13.21
N PRO A 230 -29.43 -23.25 -13.25
CA PRO A 230 -30.75 -22.77 -12.80
C PRO A 230 -30.81 -22.43 -11.31
N LEU A 231 -29.98 -23.08 -10.48
CA LEU A 231 -29.85 -22.80 -9.04
C LEU A 231 -28.98 -21.56 -8.80
N GLN A 232 -27.84 -21.48 -9.49
CA GLN A 232 -26.88 -20.38 -9.38
C GLN A 232 -27.48 -19.05 -9.87
N GLN A 233 -28.20 -19.06 -11.00
CA GLN A 233 -28.86 -17.88 -11.56
C GLN A 233 -29.96 -17.29 -10.65
N ARG A 234 -30.37 -18.04 -9.62
CA ARG A 234 -31.30 -17.59 -8.58
C ARG A 234 -30.62 -16.85 -7.43
N VAL A 235 -29.30 -16.94 -7.28
CA VAL A 235 -28.63 -16.54 -6.04
C VAL A 235 -27.46 -15.57 -6.23
N PHE A 236 -26.64 -15.63 -7.29
CA PHE A 236 -25.41 -14.80 -7.33
C PHE A 236 -24.98 -14.28 -8.72
N ILE A 237 -24.53 -13.01 -8.77
CA ILE A 237 -24.02 -12.31 -9.97
C ILE A 237 -22.53 -11.93 -9.80
N GLY A 238 -21.66 -12.51 -10.66
CA GLY A 238 -20.43 -12.01 -11.32
C GLY A 238 -19.23 -11.42 -10.57
N TYR A 239 -18.00 -12.00 -10.70
CA TYR A 239 -16.71 -11.32 -10.44
C TYR A 239 -15.48 -11.88 -11.21
N THR A 240 -14.58 -10.98 -11.62
CA THR A 240 -13.20 -11.19 -12.14
C THR A 240 -12.40 -9.90 -11.87
N GLN A 241 -11.33 -9.87 -11.04
CA GLN A 241 -10.25 -8.83 -10.92
C GLN A 241 -9.34 -9.11 -9.67
N PRO A 242 -8.11 -8.51 -9.56
CA PRO A 242 -7.15 -8.61 -8.43
C PRO A 242 -7.78 -8.38 -7.04
N PRO A 243 -7.14 -8.73 -5.90
CA PRO A 243 -7.77 -8.71 -4.57
C PRO A 243 -8.55 -7.42 -4.35
N ARG A 244 -9.87 -7.54 -4.40
CA ARG A 244 -10.79 -6.42 -4.45
C ARG A 244 -11.33 -6.20 -3.06
N ALA A 245 -10.75 -5.26 -2.33
CA ALA A 245 -11.32 -4.79 -1.07
C ALA A 245 -12.27 -3.62 -1.38
N LEU A 246 -13.57 -3.89 -1.42
CA LEU A 246 -14.61 -2.86 -1.59
C LEU A 246 -14.87 -2.08 -0.31
N MET A 247 -14.59 -2.70 0.83
CA MET A 247 -14.85 -2.16 2.16
C MET A 247 -13.53 -2.01 2.90
N ASN A 248 -13.02 -0.79 2.94
CA ASN A 248 -11.80 -0.42 3.64
C ASN A 248 -12.14 0.76 4.54
N PHE A 249 -12.00 0.58 5.84
CA PHE A 249 -12.42 1.59 6.80
C PHE A 249 -11.64 1.46 8.11
N VAL A 250 -11.59 2.55 8.86
CA VAL A 250 -11.09 2.59 10.23
C VAL A 250 -12.29 2.62 11.15
N VAL A 251 -12.34 1.69 12.10
CA VAL A 251 -13.40 1.63 13.12
C VAL A 251 -12.91 2.26 14.43
N ARG A 252 -13.81 2.95 15.13
CA ARG A 252 -13.58 3.48 16.46
C ARG A 252 -14.56 2.90 17.47
N TYR A 253 -14.00 2.28 18.50
CA TYR A 253 -14.78 1.80 19.65
C TYR A 253 -14.57 2.72 20.85
N LYS A 254 -15.66 3.16 21.49
CA LYS A 254 -15.63 3.92 22.74
C LYS A 254 -16.77 3.49 23.67
N PRO A 255 -16.58 3.55 25.01
CA PRO A 255 -17.60 3.16 25.99
C PRO A 255 -18.92 3.93 25.90
N ASP A 256 -18.86 5.21 25.54
CA ASP A 256 -19.98 6.15 25.44
C ASP A 256 -20.59 6.22 24.03
N GLU A 257 -19.97 5.57 23.05
CA GLU A 257 -20.45 5.47 21.67
C GLU A 257 -20.82 4.00 21.35
N GLN A 258 -20.00 3.34 20.54
CA GLN A 258 -20.13 1.92 20.23
C GLN A 258 -18.96 1.16 20.88
N PRO A 259 -19.17 0.40 21.98
CA PRO A 259 -18.07 -0.26 22.69
C PRO A 259 -17.72 -1.65 22.14
N SER A 260 -18.61 -2.25 21.35
CA SER A 260 -18.45 -3.62 20.86
C SER A 260 -19.13 -3.83 19.52
N LEU A 261 -18.77 -4.94 18.88
CA LEU A 261 -19.39 -5.42 17.66
C LEU A 261 -19.98 -6.81 17.93
N ARG A 262 -21.22 -7.04 17.48
CA ARG A 262 -21.89 -8.33 17.65
C ARG A 262 -21.20 -9.42 16.80
N PRO A 263 -21.30 -10.71 17.17
CA PRO A 263 -20.82 -11.80 16.31
C PRO A 263 -21.45 -11.73 14.91
N HIS A 264 -20.62 -11.87 13.88
CA HIS A 264 -21.02 -11.84 12.48
C HIS A 264 -19.96 -12.53 11.59
N HIS A 265 -20.27 -12.68 10.32
CA HIS A 265 -19.32 -13.06 9.28
C HIS A 265 -19.01 -11.84 8.41
N ASP A 266 -17.74 -11.66 8.07
CA ASP A 266 -17.35 -10.65 7.11
C ASP A 266 -17.73 -11.11 5.70
N SER A 267 -18.13 -10.14 4.87
CA SER A 267 -18.39 -10.41 3.45
C SER A 267 -17.08 -10.34 2.64
N SER A 268 -16.14 -11.22 2.97
CA SER A 268 -14.80 -11.31 2.37
C SER A 268 -14.32 -12.77 2.33
N THR A 269 -13.34 -13.08 1.48
CA THR A 269 -12.68 -14.40 1.50
C THR A 269 -11.71 -14.52 2.69
N TYR A 270 -11.04 -13.43 3.02
CA TYR A 270 -10.25 -13.25 4.23
C TYR A 270 -10.33 -11.79 4.66
N THR A 271 -10.14 -11.53 5.95
CA THR A 271 -10.17 -10.17 6.52
C THR A 271 -8.81 -9.82 7.11
N ILE A 272 -8.40 -8.57 6.92
CA ILE A 272 -7.22 -8.00 7.55
C ILE A 272 -7.70 -7.06 8.65
N ASN A 273 -7.19 -7.27 9.87
CA ASN A 273 -7.47 -6.41 11.01
C ASN A 273 -6.15 -5.89 11.57
N ILE A 274 -5.94 -4.57 11.50
CA ILE A 274 -4.73 -3.90 11.97
C ILE A 274 -5.10 -3.03 13.18
N ALA A 275 -4.53 -3.37 14.34
CA ALA A 275 -4.67 -2.55 15.54
C ALA A 275 -3.88 -1.24 15.38
N LEU A 276 -4.55 -0.11 15.66
CA LEU A 276 -3.96 1.22 15.50
C LEU A 276 -3.48 1.87 16.81
N ASN A 277 -3.91 1.36 17.96
CA ASN A 277 -3.49 1.87 19.27
C ASN A 277 -3.21 0.71 20.25
N ARG A 278 -2.75 1.03 21.46
CA ARG A 278 -2.15 0.06 22.38
C ARG A 278 -3.15 -0.39 23.45
N PRO A 279 -3.37 -1.71 23.61
CA PRO A 279 -4.17 -2.22 24.70
C PRO A 279 -3.52 -1.89 26.05
N LYS A 280 -4.35 -1.62 27.06
CA LYS A 280 -3.98 -1.25 28.44
C LYS A 280 -3.24 0.09 28.60
N ILE A 281 -3.10 0.84 27.52
CA ILE A 281 -2.55 2.21 27.54
C ILE A 281 -3.58 3.17 26.96
N ASP A 282 -4.04 2.89 25.74
CA ASP A 282 -4.98 3.74 25.02
C ASP A 282 -6.44 3.24 25.17
N TYR A 283 -6.64 1.95 25.48
CA TYR A 283 -7.95 1.36 25.77
C TYR A 283 -7.86 0.13 26.68
N GLU A 284 -8.95 -0.24 27.34
CA GLU A 284 -9.08 -1.48 28.11
C GLU A 284 -10.21 -2.34 27.53
N VAL A 285 -9.99 -3.65 27.46
CA VAL A 285 -11.03 -4.61 27.11
C VAL A 285 -11.79 -4.93 28.39
N ARG A 286 -13.10 -4.66 28.41
CA ARG A 286 -13.99 -5.07 29.49
C ARG A 286 -14.40 -6.52 29.35
#